data_AF-A0A7J6EN89-F1
#
_entry.id   AF-A0A7J6EN89-F1
#
_cell.length_a   1.000
_cell.length_b   1.000
_cell.length_c   1.000
_cell.angle_alpha   90.00
_cell.angle_beta   90.00
_cell.angle_gamma   90.00
#
_symmetry.space_group_name_H-M   'P 1'
#
loop_
_entity.id
_entity.type
_entity.pdbx_description
1 polymer ?
#
loop_
_entity_poly.entity_id
_entity_poly.type
_entity_poly.pdbx_seq_one_letter_code
_entity_poly.pdbx_strand_id
1 'polypeptide(L)'
;MGVERILSAMMDGQVGGESLVDSIKIAVLPIAKVFTVCFLGFLMASKYVNILPANGRKLLNGLVFSLLLPCLIFSQLGQAVTLQKMLEWWFIPANVVLGSISGSIIGYIVATIVRPPYPFFKLTVVQIGIGNIGNVPLVLIAALCRDKSNPFGDSNTCSTSGTAYISFGQWVGAIILYTYVFSMLAPPPEGSFDIDEANLPIKGPSKEDGSSPEQVPLLTHEEALQTNSNASKGITIKGIFVFLYEKLKLKQILQPPIIASILAMILGAIPFLKGMIFTTDAPFFFFTDSCIILGEAMVPCILLALGGNLVDGPGSSKLGLRTTAAIIFARLVLVPPVGLGIVMLADKLGFLPAGDKMFRFVLLLQHSMPSSILAGAVANLRGCGREAAAVLFWIHIFAVFSMAAWIVLFLKILF
;
A
#
# COMPACT_ATOMS: atom_id res chain seq x y z
N MET A 1 23.89 22.70 -7.45
CA MET A 1 23.83 21.68 -6.37
C MET A 1 22.88 20.51 -6.62
N GLY A 2 21.55 20.65 -6.64
CA GLY A 2 20.64 19.47 -6.77
C GLY A 2 20.66 18.74 -8.13
N VAL A 3 20.67 19.48 -9.24
CA VAL A 3 20.75 18.89 -10.59
C VAL A 3 22.15 18.37 -10.89
N GLU A 4 23.20 19.06 -10.41
CA GLU A 4 24.58 18.58 -10.49
C GLU A 4 24.79 17.30 -9.68
N ARG A 5 24.12 17.09 -8.54
CA ARG A 5 24.17 15.81 -7.81
C ARG A 5 23.43 14.69 -8.53
N ILE A 6 22.34 14.97 -9.25
CA ILE A 6 21.68 13.96 -10.10
C ILE A 6 22.62 13.58 -11.26
N LEU A 7 23.15 14.58 -11.95
CA LEU A 7 24.07 14.37 -13.06
C LEU A 7 25.35 13.68 -12.58
N SER A 8 25.93 14.05 -11.44
CA SER A 8 27.08 13.35 -10.87
C SER A 8 26.72 11.95 -10.38
N ALA A 9 25.55 11.71 -9.78
CA ALA A 9 25.13 10.36 -9.39
C ALA A 9 24.85 9.44 -10.60
N MET A 10 24.45 10.02 -11.74
CA MET A 10 24.24 9.32 -13.02
C MET A 10 25.52 9.18 -13.85
N MET A 11 26.51 10.07 -13.69
CA MET A 11 27.74 10.13 -14.50
C MET A 11 28.99 9.62 -13.74
N ASP A 12 29.07 9.76 -12.42
CA ASP A 12 30.18 9.28 -11.61
C ASP A 12 29.90 7.89 -11.04
N GLY A 13 30.71 6.93 -11.48
CA GLY A 13 30.82 5.60 -10.89
C GLY A 13 31.54 5.56 -9.53
N GLN A 14 31.97 6.70 -8.99
CA GLN A 14 32.75 6.80 -7.76
C GLN A 14 32.62 8.20 -7.14
N VAL A 15 31.87 8.36 -6.05
CA VAL A 15 32.22 9.31 -4.98
C VAL A 15 31.60 8.79 -3.68
N GLY A 16 32.43 8.46 -2.69
CA GLY A 16 31.97 8.09 -1.34
C GLY A 16 32.62 6.88 -0.68
N GLY A 17 33.83 6.44 -1.06
CA GLY A 17 34.59 5.42 -0.31
C GLY A 17 34.02 3.99 -0.25
N GLU A 18 32.72 3.81 -0.49
CA GLU A 18 32.09 2.52 -0.74
C GLU A 18 32.12 2.23 -2.24
N SER A 19 32.51 1.01 -2.59
CA SER A 19 32.50 0.57 -3.98
C SER A 19 31.06 0.62 -4.51
N LEU A 20 30.86 0.90 -5.81
CA LEU A 20 29.56 0.76 -6.48
C LEU A 20 28.96 -0.64 -6.25
N VAL A 21 29.83 -1.64 -6.03
CA VAL A 21 29.49 -3.00 -5.63
C VAL A 21 28.83 -3.06 -4.24
N ASP A 22 29.26 -2.24 -3.28
CA ASP A 22 28.72 -2.24 -1.92
C ASP A 22 27.35 -1.56 -1.87
N SER A 23 27.12 -0.47 -2.60
CA SER A 23 25.78 0.11 -2.76
C SER A 23 24.81 -0.86 -3.44
N ILE A 24 25.29 -1.60 -4.45
CA ILE A 24 24.49 -2.67 -5.10
C ILE A 24 24.17 -3.77 -4.09
N LYS A 25 25.15 -4.23 -3.29
CA LYS A 25 24.91 -5.24 -2.25
C LYS A 25 23.87 -4.77 -1.24
N ILE A 26 23.98 -3.53 -0.73
CA ILE A 26 23.06 -2.96 0.25
C ILE A 26 21.63 -2.89 -0.29
N ALA A 27 21.43 -2.59 -1.57
CA ALA A 27 20.10 -2.56 -2.17
C ALA A 27 19.56 -3.95 -2.56
N VAL A 28 20.41 -4.83 -3.08
CA VAL A 28 20.01 -6.14 -3.62
C VAL A 28 19.80 -7.18 -2.52
N LEU A 29 20.59 -7.17 -1.44
CA LEU A 29 20.48 -8.16 -0.37
C LEU A 29 19.11 -8.16 0.33
N PRO A 30 18.52 -7.01 0.75
CA PRO A 30 17.17 -6.96 1.31
C PRO A 30 16.12 -7.49 0.34
N ILE A 31 16.26 -7.16 -0.94
CA ILE A 31 15.37 -7.59 -2.02
C ILE A 31 15.47 -9.11 -2.19
N ALA A 32 16.66 -9.66 -2.30
CA ALA A 32 16.89 -11.10 -2.40
C ALA A 32 16.32 -11.88 -1.20
N LYS A 33 16.46 -11.35 0.03
CA LYS A 33 15.85 -11.92 1.24
C LYS A 33 14.32 -11.94 1.12
N VAL A 34 13.72 -10.83 0.70
CA VAL A 34 12.27 -10.73 0.45
C VAL A 34 11.82 -11.75 -0.60
N PHE A 35 12.54 -11.90 -1.72
CA PHE A 35 12.21 -12.90 -2.75
C PHE A 35 12.33 -14.33 -2.27
N THR A 36 13.32 -14.63 -1.44
CA THR A 36 13.50 -15.97 -0.90
C THR A 36 12.28 -16.37 -0.06
N VAL A 37 11.78 -15.46 0.79
CA VAL A 37 10.59 -15.73 1.61
C VAL A 37 9.33 -15.79 0.75
N CYS A 38 9.17 -14.88 -0.24
CA CYS A 38 8.05 -14.95 -1.19
C CYS A 38 8.07 -16.26 -1.99
N PHE A 39 9.23 -16.71 -2.45
CA PHE A 39 9.36 -17.95 -3.20
C PHE A 39 9.01 -19.17 -2.34
N LEU A 40 9.41 -19.18 -1.07
CA LEU A 40 8.96 -20.19 -0.11
C LEU A 40 7.43 -20.17 0.04
N GLY A 41 6.81 -18.99 0.15
CA GLY A 41 5.36 -18.85 0.17
C GLY A 41 4.68 -19.41 -1.09
N PHE A 42 5.25 -19.13 -2.26
CA PHE A 42 4.80 -19.70 -3.54
C PHE A 42 4.92 -21.22 -3.56
N LEU A 43 6.07 -21.77 -3.13
CA LEU A 43 6.28 -23.22 -3.05
C LEU A 43 5.30 -23.88 -2.09
N MET A 44 5.06 -23.31 -0.92
CA MET A 44 4.10 -23.83 0.06
C MET A 44 2.66 -23.78 -0.45
N ALA A 45 2.32 -22.80 -1.30
CA ALA A 45 1.01 -22.69 -1.95
C ALA A 45 0.90 -23.53 -3.23
N SER A 46 2.02 -24.02 -3.76
CA SER A 46 2.07 -24.86 -4.96
C SER A 46 1.22 -26.12 -4.80
N LYS A 47 0.61 -26.57 -5.90
CA LYS A 47 -0.18 -27.81 -5.94
C LYS A 47 0.60 -29.04 -5.46
N TYR A 48 1.94 -29.00 -5.55
CA TYR A 48 2.82 -30.08 -5.10
C TYR A 48 2.95 -30.16 -3.57
N VAL A 49 3.09 -29.02 -2.88
CA VAL A 49 3.32 -28.97 -1.43
C VAL A 49 2.01 -28.77 -0.67
N ASN A 50 1.13 -27.91 -1.19
CA ASN A 50 -0.24 -27.65 -0.73
C ASN A 50 -0.41 -27.41 0.79
N ILE A 51 0.61 -26.85 1.46
CA ILE A 51 0.56 -26.45 2.87
C ILE A 51 -0.22 -25.13 3.04
N LEU A 52 -0.14 -24.24 2.04
CA LEU A 52 -0.82 -22.95 1.99
C LEU A 52 -1.88 -22.92 0.86
N PRO A 53 -2.98 -23.70 0.98
CA PRO A 53 -4.06 -23.68 -0.01
C PRO A 53 -4.73 -22.31 -0.07
N ALA A 54 -5.57 -22.06 -1.08
CA ALA A 54 -6.29 -20.78 -1.26
C ALA A 54 -6.95 -20.25 0.03
N ASN A 55 -7.65 -21.13 0.76
CA ASN A 55 -8.27 -20.78 2.05
C ASN A 55 -7.24 -20.43 3.13
N GLY A 56 -6.11 -21.15 3.19
CA GLY A 56 -5.01 -20.86 4.12
C GLY A 56 -4.35 -19.51 3.82
N ARG A 57 -4.10 -19.20 2.55
CA ARG A 57 -3.58 -17.89 2.11
C ARG A 57 -4.50 -16.75 2.50
N LYS A 58 -5.81 -16.94 2.32
CA LYS A 58 -6.83 -15.96 2.69
C LYS A 58 -6.89 -15.73 4.20
N LEU A 59 -6.82 -16.78 5.01
CA LEU A 59 -6.77 -16.66 6.47
C LEU A 59 -5.49 -15.95 6.91
N LEU A 60 -4.33 -16.31 6.33
CA LEU A 60 -3.04 -15.67 6.64
C LEU A 60 -3.06 -14.18 6.29
N ASN A 61 -3.56 -13.81 5.10
CA ASN A 61 -3.77 -12.41 4.72
C ASN A 61 -4.71 -11.70 5.70
N GLY A 62 -5.83 -12.35 6.07
CA GLY A 62 -6.78 -11.81 7.05
C GLY A 62 -6.13 -11.54 8.41
N LEU A 63 -5.32 -12.48 8.92
CA LEU A 63 -4.58 -12.35 10.17
C LEU A 63 -3.57 -11.20 10.13
N VAL A 64 -2.81 -11.09 9.04
CA VAL A 64 -1.83 -10.01 8.82
C VAL A 64 -2.51 -8.65 8.91
N PHE A 65 -3.60 -8.44 8.18
CA PHE A 65 -4.25 -7.13 8.12
C PHE A 65 -5.15 -6.80 9.32
N SER A 66 -5.67 -7.82 10.00
CA SER A 66 -6.59 -7.62 11.13
C SER A 66 -5.90 -7.52 12.47
N LEU A 67 -4.70 -8.10 12.62
CA LEU A 67 -3.99 -8.18 13.90
C LEU A 67 -2.52 -7.78 13.80
N LEU A 68 -1.71 -8.50 13.00
CA LEU A 68 -0.24 -8.37 13.06
C LEU A 68 0.24 -6.98 12.62
N LEU A 69 -0.29 -6.46 11.50
CA LEU A 69 0.05 -5.14 11.00
C LEU A 69 -0.45 -4.01 11.92
N PRO A 70 -1.73 -4.01 12.38
CA PRO A 70 -2.18 -3.07 13.40
C PRO A 70 -1.30 -3.05 14.65
N CYS A 71 -0.90 -4.21 15.17
CA CYS A 71 0.00 -4.30 16.33
C CYS A 71 1.38 -3.68 16.05
N LEU A 72 1.98 -3.96 14.89
CA LEU A 72 3.27 -3.39 14.48
C LEU A 72 3.21 -1.86 14.36
N ILE A 73 2.15 -1.36 13.70
CA ILE A 73 1.94 0.08 13.56
C ILE A 73 1.76 0.72 14.93
N PHE A 74 0.92 0.13 15.78
CA PHE A 74 0.60 0.69 17.08
C PHE A 74 1.84 0.87 17.96
N SER A 75 2.65 -0.19 18.08
CA SER A 75 3.85 -0.17 18.91
C SER A 75 4.91 0.79 18.36
N GLN A 76 5.26 0.68 17.08
CA GLN A 76 6.36 1.46 16.48
C GLN A 76 5.99 2.94 16.31
N LEU A 77 4.78 3.24 15.82
CA LEU A 77 4.34 4.63 15.66
C LEU A 77 4.12 5.30 17.02
N GLY A 78 3.51 4.59 17.98
CA GLY A 78 3.24 5.14 19.31
C GLY A 78 4.52 5.45 20.10
N GLN A 79 5.54 4.61 19.96
CA GLN A 79 6.86 4.86 20.54
C GLN A 79 7.59 6.03 19.87
N ALA A 80 7.48 6.18 18.55
CA ALA A 80 8.19 7.22 17.80
C ALA A 80 7.52 8.61 17.88
N VAL A 81 6.19 8.68 17.93
CA VAL A 81 5.45 9.93 17.73
C VAL A 81 5.48 10.85 18.94
N THR A 82 5.53 12.16 18.71
CA THR A 82 5.32 13.24 19.68
C THR A 82 4.62 14.41 18.97
N LEU A 83 3.99 15.34 19.71
CA LEU A 83 3.30 16.48 19.09
C LEU A 83 4.23 17.30 18.18
N GLN A 84 5.46 17.56 18.62
CA GLN A 84 6.45 18.27 17.82
C GLN A 84 6.83 17.50 16.56
N LYS A 85 7.04 16.18 16.68
CA LYS A 85 7.36 15.33 15.54
C LYS A 85 6.22 15.25 14.52
N MET A 86 4.96 15.21 14.95
CA MET A 86 3.83 15.25 14.03
C MET A 86 3.80 16.52 13.17
N LEU A 87 4.15 17.67 13.77
CA LEU A 87 4.25 18.93 13.03
C LEU A 87 5.44 18.92 12.08
N GLU A 88 6.60 18.39 12.49
CA GLU A 88 7.76 18.22 11.61
C GLU A 88 7.48 17.26 10.43
N TRP A 89 6.61 16.27 10.62
CA TRP A 89 6.30 15.23 9.64
C TRP A 89 5.12 15.58 8.72
N TRP A 90 4.59 16.81 8.75
CA TRP A 90 3.43 17.23 7.96
C TRP A 90 3.58 16.95 6.45
N PHE A 91 4.82 16.99 5.94
CA PHE A 91 5.10 16.76 4.53
C PHE A 91 4.90 15.30 4.11
N ILE A 92 4.88 14.33 5.05
CA ILE A 92 4.57 12.92 4.71
C ILE A 92 3.15 12.80 4.14
N PRO A 93 2.07 13.21 4.86
CA PRO A 93 0.74 13.36 4.29
C PRO A 93 0.68 14.10 2.96
N ALA A 94 1.37 15.24 2.86
CA ALA A 94 1.37 16.05 1.64
C ALA A 94 2.00 15.30 0.46
N ASN A 95 3.11 14.60 0.69
CA ASN A 95 3.80 13.79 -0.32
C ASN A 95 2.92 12.68 -0.87
N VAL A 96 2.12 12.02 -0.01
CA VAL A 96 1.15 11.00 -0.43
C VAL A 96 0.09 11.59 -1.35
N VAL A 97 -0.44 12.78 -1.02
CA VAL A 97 -1.41 13.49 -1.87
C VAL A 97 -0.78 13.91 -3.19
N LEU A 98 0.40 14.53 -3.17
CA LEU A 98 1.11 14.97 -4.37
C LEU A 98 1.48 13.80 -5.28
N GLY A 99 1.92 12.67 -4.70
CA GLY A 99 2.20 11.43 -5.42
C GLY A 99 0.95 10.85 -6.08
N SER A 100 -0.18 10.87 -5.38
CA SER A 100 -1.45 10.39 -5.93
C SER A 100 -1.95 11.29 -7.07
N ILE A 101 -1.82 12.62 -6.94
CA ILE A 101 -2.21 13.57 -7.99
C ILE A 101 -1.30 13.41 -9.21
N SER A 102 0.02 13.51 -9.03
CA SER A 102 0.99 13.41 -10.13
C SER A 102 0.92 12.05 -10.83
N GLY A 103 0.83 10.96 -10.06
CA GLY A 103 0.64 9.62 -10.60
C GLY A 103 -0.66 9.49 -11.40
N SER A 104 -1.76 10.09 -10.93
CA SER A 104 -3.04 10.04 -11.64
C SER A 104 -3.03 10.88 -12.91
N ILE A 105 -2.30 11.99 -12.94
CA ILE A 105 -2.07 12.79 -14.17
C ILE A 105 -1.30 11.95 -15.20
N ILE A 106 -0.20 11.31 -14.79
CA ILE A 106 0.56 10.39 -15.65
C ILE A 106 -0.33 9.25 -16.13
N GLY A 107 -1.11 8.66 -15.23
CA GLY A 107 -2.06 7.60 -15.54
C GLY A 107 -3.10 8.01 -16.58
N TYR A 108 -3.64 9.22 -16.46
CA TYR A 108 -4.60 9.77 -17.41
C TYR A 108 -3.99 9.99 -18.80
N ILE A 109 -2.78 10.55 -18.87
CA ILE A 109 -2.03 10.75 -20.12
C ILE A 109 -1.77 9.39 -20.79
N VAL A 110 -1.23 8.42 -20.04
CA VAL A 110 -0.91 7.08 -20.55
C VAL A 110 -2.17 6.34 -21.00
N ALA A 111 -3.25 6.39 -20.23
CA ALA A 111 -4.52 5.78 -20.60
C ALA A 111 -5.08 6.37 -21.91
N THR A 112 -4.91 7.68 -22.14
CA THR A 112 -5.34 8.35 -23.37
C THR A 112 -4.53 7.91 -24.59
N ILE A 113 -3.22 7.65 -24.42
CA ILE A 113 -2.32 7.20 -25.48
C ILE A 113 -2.58 5.72 -25.84
N VAL A 114 -2.69 4.87 -24.82
CA VAL A 114 -2.79 3.42 -24.98
C VAL A 114 -4.21 2.98 -25.35
N ARG A 115 -5.21 3.78 -24.96
CA ARG A 115 -6.64 3.53 -25.19
C ARG A 115 -7.04 2.14 -24.69
N PRO A 116 -7.08 1.93 -23.36
CA PRO A 116 -7.47 0.65 -22.78
C PRO A 116 -8.88 0.25 -23.24
N PRO A 117 -9.16 -1.05 -23.37
CA PRO A 117 -10.50 -1.51 -23.73
C PRO A 117 -11.53 -1.01 -22.72
N TYR A 118 -12.73 -0.67 -23.21
CA TYR A 118 -13.85 -0.30 -22.34
C TYR A 118 -14.24 -1.49 -21.45
N PRO A 119 -14.55 -1.29 -20.15
CA PRO A 119 -14.65 -0.04 -19.39
C PRO A 119 -13.38 0.33 -18.57
N PHE A 120 -12.21 -0.21 -18.91
CA PHE A 120 -11.03 -0.21 -18.04
C PHE A 120 -10.17 1.06 -18.05
N PHE A 121 -10.66 2.17 -18.63
CA PHE A 121 -9.94 3.45 -18.62
C PHE A 121 -9.65 3.93 -17.20
N LYS A 122 -10.67 3.97 -16.34
CA LYS A 122 -10.54 4.44 -14.96
C LYS A 122 -9.66 3.50 -14.12
N LEU A 123 -9.76 2.19 -14.36
CA LEU A 123 -8.89 1.19 -13.73
C LEU A 123 -7.41 1.44 -14.08
N THR A 124 -7.12 1.73 -15.35
CA THR A 124 -5.76 2.03 -15.82
C THR A 124 -5.19 3.26 -15.10
N VAL A 125 -5.96 4.34 -14.99
CA VAL A 125 -5.53 5.56 -14.28
C VAL A 125 -5.25 5.28 -12.81
N VAL A 126 -6.15 4.57 -12.12
CA VAL A 126 -6.00 4.24 -10.69
C VAL A 126 -4.78 3.36 -10.45
N GLN A 127 -4.57 2.32 -11.28
CA GLN A 127 -3.43 1.41 -11.11
C GLN A 127 -2.09 2.12 -11.32
N ILE A 128 -2.01 3.13 -12.19
CA ILE A 128 -0.81 3.95 -12.35
C ILE A 128 -0.70 5.00 -11.23
N GLY A 129 -1.80 5.63 -10.85
CA GLY A 129 -1.80 6.76 -9.92
C GLY A 129 -1.58 6.37 -8.47
N ILE A 130 -2.11 5.23 -8.04
CA ILE A 130 -2.19 4.87 -6.63
C ILE A 130 -1.18 3.77 -6.29
N GLY A 131 -0.12 4.19 -5.61
CA GLY A 131 0.93 3.30 -5.10
C GLY A 131 0.57 2.58 -3.82
N ASN A 132 1.30 1.51 -3.54
CA ASN A 132 1.26 0.83 -2.27
C ASN A 132 2.00 1.67 -1.20
N ILE A 133 1.24 2.39 -0.38
CA ILE A 133 1.79 3.32 0.63
C ILE A 133 2.18 2.62 1.93
N GLY A 134 1.69 1.40 2.19
CA GLY A 134 1.86 0.71 3.47
C GLY A 134 2.63 -0.60 3.36
N ASN A 135 1.98 -1.62 2.80
CA ASN A 135 2.40 -3.01 2.93
C ASN A 135 3.81 -3.28 2.38
N VAL A 136 4.07 -2.84 1.15
CA VAL A 136 5.36 -3.08 0.49
C VAL A 136 6.47 -2.19 1.07
N PRO A 137 6.27 -0.88 1.28
CA PRO A 137 7.26 -0.04 1.97
C PRO A 137 7.69 -0.58 3.35
N LEU A 138 6.73 -1.00 4.18
CA LEU A 138 7.02 -1.49 5.54
C LEU A 138 7.93 -2.71 5.52
N VAL A 139 7.59 -3.68 4.67
CA VAL A 139 8.39 -4.89 4.47
C VAL A 139 9.80 -4.55 3.99
N LEU A 140 9.93 -3.61 3.06
CA LEU A 140 11.21 -3.22 2.50
C LEU A 140 12.09 -2.48 3.51
N ILE A 141 11.53 -1.56 4.29
CA ILE A 141 12.25 -0.89 5.39
C ILE A 141 12.68 -1.91 6.44
N ALA A 142 11.82 -2.84 6.83
CA ALA A 142 12.19 -3.88 7.79
C ALA A 142 13.35 -4.75 7.27
N ALA A 143 13.31 -5.14 6.00
CA ALA A 143 14.38 -5.92 5.37
C ALA A 143 15.70 -5.15 5.26
N LEU A 144 15.63 -3.86 4.90
CA LEU A 144 16.76 -2.96 4.78
C LEU A 144 17.42 -2.70 6.15
N CYS A 145 16.62 -2.34 7.16
CA CYS A 145 17.11 -2.02 8.51
C CYS A 145 17.65 -3.24 9.25
N ARG A 146 17.23 -4.46 8.89
CA ARG A 146 17.79 -5.69 9.47
C ARG A 146 19.19 -6.01 8.95
N ASP A 147 19.60 -5.40 7.85
CA ASP A 147 20.96 -5.57 7.36
C ASP A 147 21.96 -4.81 8.22
N LYS A 148 23.10 -5.45 8.54
CA LYS A 148 24.15 -4.82 9.35
C LYS A 148 24.88 -3.73 8.57
N SER A 149 24.87 -3.79 7.24
CA SER A 149 25.45 -2.77 6.37
C SER A 149 24.46 -1.67 5.98
N ASN A 150 23.33 -1.53 6.69
CA ASN A 150 22.38 -0.48 6.36
C ASN A 150 22.99 0.91 6.66
N PRO A 151 22.80 1.91 5.78
CA PRO A 151 23.44 3.22 5.95
C PRO A 151 22.64 4.17 6.87
N PHE A 152 21.55 3.70 7.47
CA PHE A 152 20.62 4.51 8.27
C PHE A 152 20.85 4.38 9.78
N GLY A 153 21.97 3.78 10.19
CA GLY A 153 22.39 3.66 11.59
C GLY A 153 21.98 2.35 12.24
N ASP A 154 21.70 2.41 13.54
CA ASP A 154 21.33 1.22 14.32
C ASP A 154 20.02 0.59 13.81
N SER A 155 20.00 -0.74 13.72
CA SER A 155 18.89 -1.51 13.16
C SER A 155 17.53 -1.18 13.81
N ASN A 156 17.52 -1.01 15.14
CA ASN A 156 16.30 -0.69 15.88
C ASN A 156 15.79 0.72 15.55
N THR A 157 16.66 1.73 15.61
CA THR A 157 16.33 3.12 15.28
C THR A 157 15.87 3.25 13.83
N CYS A 158 16.57 2.61 12.89
CA CYS A 158 16.20 2.55 11.48
C CYS A 158 14.78 1.99 11.32
N SER A 159 14.50 0.84 11.94
CA SER A 159 13.20 0.16 11.84
C SER A 159 12.08 0.99 12.46
N THR A 160 12.28 1.53 13.67
CA THR A 160 11.28 2.35 14.38
C THR A 160 10.98 3.63 13.60
N SER A 161 12.00 4.40 13.20
CA SER A 161 11.79 5.64 12.44
C SER A 161 11.17 5.39 11.06
N GLY A 162 11.70 4.43 10.30
CA GLY A 162 11.18 4.13 8.97
C GLY A 162 9.73 3.61 9.01
N THR A 163 9.42 2.71 9.95
CA THR A 163 8.06 2.22 10.17
C THR A 163 7.12 3.35 10.60
N ALA A 164 7.55 4.23 11.50
CA ALA A 164 6.76 5.37 11.95
C ALA A 164 6.44 6.33 10.80
N TYR A 165 7.43 6.67 9.96
CA TYR A 165 7.23 7.58 8.82
C TYR A 165 6.26 7.01 7.79
N ILE A 166 6.41 5.73 7.44
CA ILE A 166 5.46 5.07 6.54
C ILE A 166 4.07 5.05 7.16
N SER A 167 3.96 4.64 8.42
CA SER A 167 2.68 4.50 9.12
C SER A 167 1.93 5.82 9.28
N PHE A 168 2.67 6.90 9.51
CA PHE A 168 2.13 8.24 9.59
C PHE A 168 1.50 8.71 8.26
N GLY A 169 1.94 8.20 7.11
CA GLY A 169 1.34 8.48 5.81
C GLY A 169 0.14 7.60 5.44
N GLN A 170 -0.05 6.44 6.10
CA GLN A 170 -1.04 5.44 5.69
C GLN A 170 -2.49 5.92 5.80
N TRP A 171 -2.84 6.72 6.81
CA TRP A 171 -4.20 7.20 7.01
C TRP A 171 -4.68 8.08 5.84
N VAL A 172 -3.79 8.88 5.25
CA VAL A 172 -4.09 9.66 4.05
C VAL A 172 -4.33 8.75 2.85
N GLY A 173 -3.51 7.72 2.68
CA GLY A 173 -3.70 6.71 1.64
C GLY A 173 -5.07 6.05 1.71
N ALA A 174 -5.57 5.79 2.93
CA ALA A 174 -6.91 5.26 3.13
C ALA A 174 -8.01 6.25 2.75
N ILE A 175 -7.88 7.53 3.12
CA ILE A 175 -8.82 8.57 2.70
C ILE A 175 -8.88 8.61 1.17
N ILE A 176 -7.73 8.64 0.49
CA ILE A 176 -7.65 8.64 -0.97
C ILE A 176 -8.32 7.38 -1.55
N LEU A 177 -8.09 6.22 -0.96
CA LEU A 177 -8.69 4.97 -1.42
C LEU A 177 -10.24 5.02 -1.36
N TYR A 178 -10.80 5.43 -0.23
CA TYR A 178 -12.25 5.38 -0.03
C TYR A 178 -13.01 6.57 -0.60
N THR A 179 -12.34 7.69 -0.86
CA THR A 179 -12.96 8.86 -1.48
C THR A 179 -12.73 8.88 -2.99
N TYR A 180 -11.46 8.85 -3.42
CA TYR A 180 -11.07 8.98 -4.82
C TYR A 180 -11.16 7.64 -5.56
N VAL A 181 -10.46 6.59 -5.09
CA VAL A 181 -10.41 5.31 -5.82
C VAL A 181 -11.78 4.63 -5.87
N PHE A 182 -12.48 4.60 -4.73
CA PHE A 182 -13.81 4.01 -4.66
C PHE A 182 -14.80 4.70 -5.61
N SER A 183 -14.74 6.03 -5.72
CA SER A 183 -15.56 6.80 -6.66
C SER A 183 -15.14 6.58 -8.12
N MET A 184 -13.84 6.56 -8.38
CA MET A 184 -13.30 6.39 -9.73
C MET A 184 -13.54 5.00 -10.31
N LEU A 185 -13.58 3.96 -9.47
CA LEU A 185 -13.93 2.59 -9.87
C LEU A 185 -15.43 2.30 -9.79
N ALA A 186 -16.30 3.31 -9.68
CA ALA A 186 -17.73 3.08 -9.80
C ALA A 186 -18.07 2.43 -11.15
N PRO A 187 -18.97 1.41 -11.16
CA PRO A 187 -19.34 0.71 -12.38
C PRO A 187 -19.93 1.67 -13.42
N PRO A 188 -19.75 1.39 -14.71
CA PRO A 188 -20.31 2.21 -15.77
C PRO A 188 -21.86 2.23 -15.74
N PRO A 189 -22.51 3.26 -16.30
CA PRO A 189 -23.97 3.41 -16.26
C PRO A 189 -24.75 2.30 -16.98
N GLU A 190 -24.09 1.53 -17.84
CA GLU A 190 -24.68 0.52 -18.73
C GLU A 190 -24.81 -0.87 -18.09
N GLY A 191 -24.35 -1.07 -16.85
CA GLY A 191 -24.27 -2.38 -16.19
C GLY A 191 -22.84 -2.71 -15.75
N SER A 192 -22.63 -3.85 -15.08
CA SER A 192 -21.32 -4.21 -14.48
C SER A 192 -20.17 -4.24 -15.52
N PHE A 193 -18.93 -4.39 -15.05
CA PHE A 193 -17.77 -4.56 -15.92
C PHE A 193 -17.80 -5.86 -16.77
N ASP A 194 -18.84 -6.69 -16.61
CA ASP A 194 -19.07 -7.94 -17.35
C ASP A 194 -19.90 -7.69 -18.61
N ILE A 195 -19.24 -7.36 -19.73
CA ILE A 195 -19.93 -7.08 -21.00
C ILE A 195 -20.31 -8.38 -21.77
N ASP A 196 -20.03 -9.59 -21.24
CA ASP A 196 -20.08 -10.82 -22.08
C ASP A 196 -21.04 -11.95 -21.65
N GLU A 197 -22.03 -11.75 -20.77
CA GLU A 197 -23.04 -12.81 -20.48
C GLU A 197 -24.49 -12.45 -20.81
N ALA A 198 -24.73 -11.30 -21.44
CA ALA A 198 -26.06 -10.96 -21.95
C ALA A 198 -26.21 -11.47 -23.39
N ASN A 199 -26.40 -12.79 -23.59
CA ASN A 199 -27.13 -13.40 -24.73
C ASN A 199 -27.04 -14.94 -24.72
N LEU A 200 -27.64 -15.61 -23.75
CA LEU A 200 -28.08 -17.01 -23.93
C LEU A 200 -29.50 -17.17 -23.35
N PRO A 201 -30.49 -17.65 -24.14
CA PRO A 201 -31.87 -17.79 -23.66
C PRO A 201 -31.98 -18.91 -22.62
N ILE A 202 -32.52 -18.57 -21.45
CA ILE A 202 -32.84 -19.49 -20.36
C ILE A 202 -33.97 -20.43 -20.80
N LYS A 203 -33.71 -21.73 -20.80
CA LYS A 203 -34.74 -22.77 -20.75
C LYS A 203 -34.38 -23.74 -19.64
N GLY A 204 -35.07 -23.65 -18.50
CA GLY A 204 -35.08 -24.72 -17.48
C GLY A 204 -35.79 -25.97 -18.01
N PRO A 205 -35.55 -27.16 -17.43
CA PRO A 205 -35.84 -27.39 -16.01
C PRO A 205 -34.77 -28.19 -15.23
N SER A 206 -35.02 -28.24 -13.92
CA SER A 206 -34.32 -28.83 -12.77
C SER A 206 -33.82 -30.28 -12.89
N LYS A 207 -32.65 -30.54 -12.28
CA LYS A 207 -32.35 -31.65 -11.33
C LYS A 207 -30.97 -31.47 -10.67
N GLU A 208 -30.89 -31.95 -9.44
CA GLU A 208 -29.81 -31.83 -8.45
C GLU A 208 -28.45 -32.37 -8.94
N ASP A 209 -27.36 -31.65 -8.63
CA ASP A 209 -26.16 -32.20 -7.99
C ASP A 209 -25.16 -31.07 -7.62
N GLY A 210 -24.50 -31.25 -6.48
CA GLY A 210 -23.90 -30.17 -5.67
C GLY A 210 -22.65 -29.47 -6.23
N SER A 211 -22.60 -28.16 -6.00
CA SER A 211 -21.38 -27.42 -5.65
C SER A 211 -21.75 -25.98 -5.28
N SER A 212 -21.59 -25.65 -4.00
CA SER A 212 -21.94 -24.33 -3.45
C SER A 212 -20.97 -23.25 -3.95
N PRO A 213 -21.46 -22.06 -4.35
CA PRO A 213 -20.61 -20.95 -4.79
C PRO A 213 -19.88 -20.27 -3.63
N GLU A 214 -18.69 -19.83 -3.98
CA GLU A 214 -17.58 -19.33 -3.19
C GLU A 214 -17.89 -17.96 -2.56
N GLN A 215 -18.18 -17.95 -1.25
CA GLN A 215 -18.28 -16.73 -0.44
C GLN A 215 -17.01 -16.53 0.40
N VAL A 216 -16.38 -15.37 0.24
CA VAL A 216 -15.46 -14.82 1.23
C VAL A 216 -16.28 -14.15 2.34
N PRO A 217 -16.07 -14.46 3.63
CA PRO A 217 -16.94 -13.99 4.68
C PRO A 217 -16.71 -12.49 4.92
N LEU A 218 -17.68 -11.68 4.51
CA LEU A 218 -18.03 -10.47 5.24
C LEU A 218 -19.53 -10.56 5.53
N LEU A 219 -19.85 -10.45 6.81
CA LEU A 219 -21.16 -10.60 7.45
C LEU A 219 -22.36 -10.18 6.58
N THR A 220 -23.30 -11.11 6.52
CA THR A 220 -24.40 -11.27 5.57
C THR A 220 -25.56 -10.27 5.73
N HIS A 221 -26.32 -10.17 4.63
CA HIS A 221 -27.71 -9.77 4.45
C HIS A 221 -28.11 -8.30 4.61
N GLU A 222 -28.32 -7.67 3.43
CA GLU A 222 -29.34 -6.65 3.25
C GLU A 222 -30.72 -7.26 3.52
N GLU A 223 -31.44 -6.67 4.47
CA GLU A 223 -32.90 -6.68 4.46
C GLU A 223 -33.37 -5.27 4.14
N ALA A 224 -34.12 -5.16 3.04
CA ALA A 224 -34.79 -3.96 2.62
C ALA A 224 -35.99 -3.69 3.54
N LEU A 225 -36.07 -2.47 4.08
CA LEU A 225 -37.32 -1.92 4.59
C LEU A 225 -37.51 -0.53 4.00
N GLN A 226 -38.50 -0.44 3.10
CA GLN A 226 -39.10 0.82 2.65
C GLN A 226 -39.87 1.45 3.81
N THR A 227 -39.70 2.74 4.04
CA THR A 227 -40.81 3.56 4.53
C THR A 227 -40.64 5.01 4.07
N ASN A 228 -41.59 5.47 3.26
CA ASN A 228 -41.79 6.87 2.93
C ASN A 228 -42.32 7.63 4.16
N SER A 229 -41.79 8.83 4.45
CA SER A 229 -42.57 10.09 4.45
C SER A 229 -41.86 11.23 5.20
N ASN A 230 -41.90 12.37 4.51
CA ASN A 230 -41.59 13.77 4.84
C ASN A 230 -41.51 14.21 6.32
N ALA A 231 -40.43 14.91 6.67
CA ALA A 231 -40.49 16.10 7.53
C ALA A 231 -39.27 17.02 7.36
N SER A 232 -39.53 18.30 7.14
CA SER A 232 -38.56 19.40 7.19
C SER A 232 -38.17 19.72 8.63
N LYS A 233 -36.86 19.92 8.91
CA LYS A 233 -36.30 21.03 9.74
C LYS A 233 -34.83 20.82 10.12
N GLY A 234 -34.05 21.90 9.99
CA GLY A 234 -32.89 22.24 10.82
C GLY A 234 -31.58 21.53 10.51
N ILE A 235 -30.66 22.22 9.80
CA ILE A 235 -29.27 21.78 9.66
C ILE A 235 -28.60 21.82 11.04
N THR A 236 -28.62 20.68 11.72
CA THR A 236 -27.94 20.43 12.99
C THR A 236 -26.61 19.76 12.67
N ILE A 237 -25.52 20.09 13.37
CA ILE A 237 -24.18 19.50 13.17
C ILE A 237 -24.23 17.96 13.15
N LYS A 238 -25.13 17.33 13.93
CA LYS A 238 -25.42 15.89 13.86
C LYS A 238 -25.88 15.42 12.47
N GLY A 239 -26.70 16.19 11.76
CA GLY A 239 -27.14 15.89 10.39
C GLY A 239 -26.00 15.96 9.38
N ILE A 240 -25.03 16.88 9.57
CA ILE A 240 -23.80 16.91 8.77
C ILE A 240 -22.96 15.67 9.08
N PHE A 241 -22.76 15.30 10.34
CA PHE A 241 -22.03 14.08 10.72
C PHE A 241 -22.72 12.80 10.26
N VAL A 242 -24.05 12.72 10.31
CA VAL A 242 -24.83 11.57 9.81
C VAL A 242 -24.77 11.52 8.28
N PHE A 243 -24.93 12.65 7.59
CA PHE A 243 -24.75 12.73 6.14
C PHE A 243 -23.32 12.36 5.73
N LEU A 244 -22.31 12.82 6.47
CA LEU A 244 -20.91 12.46 6.27
C LEU A 244 -20.70 10.96 6.53
N TYR A 245 -21.30 10.41 7.59
CA TYR A 245 -21.23 9.00 7.97
C TYR A 245 -21.87 8.07 6.94
N GLU A 246 -23.03 8.45 6.40
CA GLU A 246 -23.73 7.72 5.33
C GLU A 246 -23.03 7.84 3.97
N LYS A 247 -22.57 9.05 3.59
CA LYS A 247 -21.83 9.28 2.33
C LYS A 247 -20.44 8.63 2.34
N LEU A 248 -19.72 8.66 3.46
CA LEU A 248 -18.37 8.08 3.57
C LEU A 248 -18.37 6.57 3.85
N LYS A 249 -19.52 5.93 4.14
CA LYS A 249 -19.56 4.52 4.59
C LYS A 249 -18.47 4.23 5.63
N LEU A 250 -18.47 4.92 6.78
CA LEU A 250 -17.36 4.90 7.75
C LEU A 250 -16.89 3.49 8.18
N LYS A 251 -17.79 2.48 8.19
CA LYS A 251 -17.45 1.07 8.43
C LYS A 251 -16.43 0.50 7.43
N GLN A 252 -16.34 1.05 6.22
CA GLN A 252 -15.36 0.66 5.21
C GLN A 252 -14.03 1.40 5.38
N ILE A 253 -14.04 2.67 5.78
CA ILE A 253 -12.83 3.48 6.02
C ILE A 253 -12.03 3.01 7.25
N LEU A 254 -12.68 2.45 8.26
CA LEU A 254 -12.07 2.00 9.51
C LEU A 254 -11.39 0.61 9.35
N GLN A 255 -10.39 0.50 8.47
CA GLN A 255 -9.53 -0.68 8.46
C GLN A 255 -8.73 -0.74 9.78
N PRO A 256 -8.51 -1.94 10.37
CA PRO A 256 -7.76 -2.08 11.61
C PRO A 256 -6.40 -1.36 11.64
N PRO A 257 -5.59 -1.34 10.55
CA PRO A 257 -4.32 -0.60 10.53
C PRO A 257 -4.48 0.91 10.74
N ILE A 258 -5.55 1.51 10.20
CA ILE A 258 -5.82 2.96 10.30
C ILE A 258 -6.26 3.30 11.72
N ILE A 259 -7.10 2.45 12.33
CA ILE A 259 -7.52 2.61 13.72
C ILE A 259 -6.27 2.56 14.62
N ALA A 260 -5.40 1.58 14.40
CA ALA A 260 -4.13 1.46 15.12
C ALA A 260 -3.25 2.71 14.94
N SER A 261 -3.11 3.23 13.70
CA SER A 261 -2.38 4.47 13.45
C SER A 261 -2.96 5.66 14.22
N ILE A 262 -4.28 5.86 14.17
CA ILE A 262 -4.95 6.98 14.84
C ILE A 262 -4.80 6.86 16.36
N LEU A 263 -5.03 5.68 16.93
CA LEU A 263 -4.85 5.42 18.36
C LEU A 263 -3.40 5.66 18.79
N ALA A 264 -2.42 5.16 18.04
CA ALA A 264 -1.01 5.37 18.31
C ALA A 264 -0.62 6.86 18.28
N MET A 265 -1.12 7.61 17.30
CA MET A 265 -0.90 9.06 17.23
C MET A 265 -1.51 9.80 18.42
N ILE A 266 -2.76 9.50 18.79
CA ILE A 266 -3.44 10.15 19.92
C ILE A 266 -2.70 9.86 21.23
N LEU A 267 -2.43 8.58 21.50
CA LEU A 267 -1.80 8.14 22.74
C LEU A 267 -0.32 8.59 22.82
N GLY A 268 0.40 8.58 21.70
CA GLY A 268 1.80 9.00 21.65
C GLY A 268 1.98 10.53 21.63
N ALA A 269 1.00 11.30 21.13
CA ALA A 269 1.07 12.76 21.13
C ALA A 269 0.97 13.36 22.54
N ILE A 270 0.27 12.69 23.47
CA ILE A 270 0.12 13.14 24.86
C ILE A 270 1.27 12.54 25.70
N PRO A 271 2.22 13.36 26.20
CA PRO A 271 3.42 12.85 26.88
C PRO A 271 3.12 11.95 28.08
N PHE A 272 2.07 12.28 28.83
CA PHE A 272 1.61 11.48 29.96
C PHE A 272 1.15 10.08 29.55
N LEU A 273 0.27 9.97 28.53
CA LEU A 273 -0.21 8.67 28.04
C LEU A 273 0.92 7.87 27.38
N LYS A 274 1.81 8.55 26.65
CA LYS A 274 3.00 7.92 26.07
C LYS A 274 3.89 7.30 27.15
N GLY A 275 4.13 8.04 28.24
CA GLY A 275 4.86 7.57 29.41
C GLY A 275 4.22 6.37 30.10
N MET A 276 2.89 6.22 30.01
CA MET A 276 2.16 5.12 30.63
C MET A 276 2.04 3.85 29.78
N ILE A 277 2.07 3.98 28.44
CA ILE A 277 1.77 2.88 27.51
C ILE A 277 3.00 2.42 26.73
N PHE A 278 3.81 3.36 26.23
CA PHE A 278 4.84 3.05 25.21
C PHE A 278 6.27 2.98 25.77
N THR A 279 6.49 3.34 27.03
CA THR A 279 7.82 3.36 27.67
C THR A 279 8.10 2.02 28.35
N THR A 280 9.34 1.51 28.25
CA THR A 280 9.72 0.15 28.72
C THR A 280 9.42 -0.12 30.20
N ASP A 281 9.50 0.91 31.05
CA ASP A 281 9.21 0.80 32.49
C ASP A 281 7.78 1.22 32.87
N ALA A 282 6.89 1.36 31.88
CA ALA A 282 5.55 1.88 32.10
C ALA A 282 4.56 0.82 32.62
N PRO A 283 3.55 1.21 33.41
CA PRO A 283 2.60 0.27 34.01
C PRO A 283 1.78 -0.53 32.97
N PHE A 284 1.50 0.05 31.80
CA PHE A 284 0.76 -0.62 30.72
C PHE A 284 1.67 -1.10 29.59
N PHE A 285 2.99 -1.14 29.79
CA PHE A 285 3.93 -1.57 28.74
C PHE A 285 3.68 -3.01 28.29
N PHE A 286 3.14 -3.88 29.14
CA PHE A 286 2.79 -5.26 28.77
C PHE A 286 1.90 -5.34 27.51
N PHE A 287 1.03 -4.35 27.29
CA PHE A 287 0.17 -4.27 26.11
C PHE A 287 0.98 -3.91 24.86
N THR A 288 1.87 -2.93 24.98
CA THR A 288 2.78 -2.53 23.90
C THR A 288 3.75 -3.65 23.56
N ASP A 289 4.33 -4.31 24.56
CA ASP A 289 5.23 -5.45 24.41
C ASP A 289 4.54 -6.62 23.69
N SER A 290 3.30 -6.95 24.08
CA SER A 290 2.47 -7.94 23.36
C SER A 290 2.26 -7.56 21.89
N CYS A 291 2.05 -6.26 21.60
CA CYS A 291 1.93 -5.76 20.23
C CYS A 291 3.26 -5.84 19.46
N ILE A 292 4.41 -5.65 20.13
CA ILE A 292 5.74 -5.81 19.51
C ILE A 292 5.92 -7.27 19.10
N ILE A 293 5.68 -8.22 20.01
CA ILE A 293 5.79 -9.67 19.74
C ILE A 293 4.92 -10.08 18.54
N LEU A 294 3.67 -9.65 18.50
CA LEU A 294 2.78 -9.91 17.36
C LEU A 294 3.26 -9.20 16.08
N GLY A 295 3.76 -7.98 16.20
CA GLY A 295 4.25 -7.17 15.10
C GLY A 295 5.48 -7.77 14.41
N GLU A 296 6.36 -8.46 15.15
CA GLU A 296 7.53 -9.13 14.57
C GLU A 296 7.16 -10.26 13.60
N ALA A 297 6.03 -10.93 13.82
CA ALA A 297 5.52 -11.96 12.92
C ALA A 297 4.90 -11.39 11.63
N MET A 298 4.60 -10.09 11.59
CA MET A 298 3.92 -9.45 10.45
C MET A 298 4.70 -9.63 9.14
N VAL A 299 6.00 -9.30 9.15
CA VAL A 299 6.85 -9.30 7.96
C VAL A 299 6.97 -10.69 7.31
N PRO A 300 7.35 -11.76 8.03
CA PRO A 300 7.42 -13.09 7.42
C PRO A 300 6.03 -13.57 6.95
N CYS A 301 4.96 -13.32 7.70
CA CYS A 301 3.61 -13.75 7.32
C CYS A 301 3.11 -13.06 6.04
N ILE A 302 3.29 -11.74 5.90
CA ILE A 302 2.85 -11.02 4.69
C ILE A 302 3.67 -11.42 3.46
N LEU A 303 4.97 -11.71 3.61
CA LEU A 303 5.83 -12.18 2.52
C LEU A 303 5.43 -13.57 2.04
N LEU A 304 5.16 -14.50 2.96
CA LEU A 304 4.64 -15.83 2.62
C LEU A 304 3.28 -15.74 1.94
N ALA A 305 2.38 -14.90 2.45
CA ALA A 305 1.06 -14.72 1.88
C ALA A 305 1.12 -14.09 0.48
N LEU A 306 1.97 -13.08 0.28
CA LEU A 306 2.22 -12.44 -1.02
C LEU A 306 2.73 -13.47 -2.03
N GLY A 307 3.75 -14.24 -1.66
CA GLY A 307 4.30 -15.30 -2.50
C GLY A 307 3.29 -16.38 -2.85
N GLY A 308 2.53 -16.84 -1.86
CA GLY A 308 1.48 -17.83 -2.07
C GLY A 308 0.37 -17.33 -2.99
N ASN A 309 0.00 -16.06 -2.92
CA ASN A 309 -1.01 -15.46 -3.80
C ASN A 309 -0.60 -15.46 -5.29
N LEU A 310 0.70 -15.59 -5.60
CA LEU A 310 1.20 -15.65 -6.97
C LEU A 310 1.05 -17.04 -7.62
N VAL A 311 0.68 -18.08 -6.86
CA VAL A 311 0.61 -19.46 -7.38
C VAL A 311 -0.44 -19.65 -8.48
N ASP A 312 -1.53 -18.89 -8.42
CA ASP A 312 -2.64 -19.00 -9.38
C ASP A 312 -2.34 -18.29 -10.70
N GLY A 313 -1.20 -17.59 -10.78
CA GLY A 313 -0.80 -16.81 -11.94
C GLY A 313 -1.68 -15.57 -12.16
N PRO A 314 -1.49 -14.85 -13.27
CA PRO A 314 -2.22 -13.61 -13.57
C PRO A 314 -3.70 -13.84 -13.95
N GLY A 315 -4.16 -15.09 -14.10
CA GLY A 315 -5.42 -15.40 -14.76
C GLY A 315 -5.47 -14.94 -16.22
N SER A 316 -6.62 -15.01 -16.88
CA SER A 316 -6.84 -14.30 -18.15
C SER A 316 -7.40 -12.91 -17.89
N SER A 317 -6.99 -11.91 -18.66
CA SER A 317 -7.39 -10.52 -18.47
C SER A 317 -7.89 -9.92 -19.77
N LYS A 318 -9.04 -9.23 -19.71
CA LYS A 318 -9.61 -8.52 -20.85
C LYS A 318 -8.87 -7.20 -21.14
N LEU A 319 -7.96 -6.78 -20.26
CA LEU A 319 -7.23 -5.51 -20.37
C LEU A 319 -6.26 -5.47 -21.58
N GLY A 320 -5.79 -6.64 -22.01
CA GLY A 320 -4.80 -6.81 -23.08
C GLY A 320 -3.36 -6.51 -22.65
N LEU A 321 -2.40 -7.21 -23.25
CA LEU A 321 -0.96 -7.09 -22.93
C LEU A 321 -0.43 -5.66 -23.10
N ARG A 322 -0.89 -4.95 -24.14
CA ARG A 322 -0.49 -3.56 -24.40
C ARG A 322 -0.81 -2.63 -23.22
N THR A 323 -2.02 -2.74 -22.67
CA THR A 323 -2.45 -1.92 -21.53
C THR A 323 -1.71 -2.30 -20.27
N THR A 324 -1.58 -3.60 -19.99
CA THR A 324 -0.84 -4.09 -18.82
C THR A 324 0.62 -3.64 -18.85
N ALA A 325 1.31 -3.77 -19.99
CA ALA A 325 2.68 -3.32 -20.16
C ALA A 325 2.80 -1.79 -19.96
N ALA A 326 1.85 -1.02 -20.47
CA ALA A 326 1.84 0.43 -20.29
C ALA A 326 1.63 0.84 -18.82
N ILE A 327 0.75 0.15 -18.07
CA ILE A 327 0.57 0.40 -16.63
C ILE A 327 1.87 0.13 -15.88
N ILE A 328 2.51 -1.01 -16.14
CA ILE A 328 3.75 -1.42 -15.49
C ILE A 328 4.85 -0.38 -15.77
N PHE A 329 5.05 -0.02 -17.04
CA PHE A 329 6.05 0.95 -17.43
C PHE A 329 5.77 2.34 -16.81
N ALA A 330 4.54 2.83 -16.91
CA ALA A 330 4.19 4.13 -16.37
C ALA A 330 4.41 4.20 -14.85
N ARG A 331 3.92 3.19 -14.11
CA ARG A 331 4.03 3.17 -12.66
C ARG A 331 5.47 2.96 -12.17
N LEU A 332 6.21 2.06 -12.79
CA LEU A 332 7.54 1.66 -12.31
C LEU A 332 8.68 2.50 -12.89
N VAL A 333 8.45 3.27 -13.96
CA VAL A 333 9.49 4.03 -14.66
C VAL A 333 9.16 5.52 -14.77
N LEU A 334 7.90 5.91 -15.03
CA LEU A 334 7.53 7.32 -15.23
C LEU A 334 7.15 8.05 -13.94
N VAL A 335 6.45 7.39 -13.02
CA VAL A 335 6.05 7.97 -11.72
C VAL A 335 7.26 8.30 -10.82
N PRO A 336 8.27 7.41 -10.64
CA PRO A 336 9.34 7.66 -9.69
C PRO A 336 10.22 8.89 -9.99
N PRO A 337 10.60 9.21 -11.24
CA PRO A 337 11.29 10.47 -11.57
C PRO A 337 10.52 11.73 -11.16
N VAL A 338 9.19 11.73 -11.34
CA VAL A 338 8.34 12.86 -10.93
C VAL A 338 8.32 12.97 -9.40
N GLY A 339 8.19 11.84 -8.72
CA GLY A 339 8.32 11.76 -7.26
C GLY A 339 9.67 12.28 -6.74
N LEU A 340 10.77 11.89 -7.39
CA LEU A 340 12.11 12.39 -7.10
C LEU A 340 12.17 13.91 -7.22
N GLY A 341 11.61 14.47 -8.29
CA GLY A 341 11.50 15.92 -8.49
C GLY A 341 10.71 16.61 -7.38
N ILE A 342 9.57 16.05 -6.97
CA ILE A 342 8.73 16.57 -5.87
C ILE A 342 9.51 16.62 -4.57
N VAL A 343 10.15 15.50 -4.18
CA VAL A 343 10.87 15.41 -2.90
C VAL A 343 12.11 16.31 -2.90
N MET A 344 12.86 16.37 -4.00
CA MET A 344 14.01 17.28 -4.09
C MET A 344 13.62 18.75 -4.06
N LEU A 345 12.49 19.11 -4.67
CA LEU A 345 11.98 20.48 -4.59
C LEU A 345 11.58 20.81 -3.14
N ALA A 346 10.90 19.90 -2.46
CA ALA A 346 10.53 20.07 -1.06
C ALA A 346 11.76 20.21 -0.14
N ASP A 347 12.83 19.44 -0.41
CA ASP A 347 14.10 19.55 0.30
C ASP A 347 14.74 20.93 0.12
N LYS A 348 14.79 21.43 -1.13
CA LYS A 348 15.31 22.77 -1.43
C LYS A 348 14.49 23.90 -0.81
N LEU A 349 13.18 23.72 -0.69
CA LEU A 349 12.28 24.69 -0.05
C LEU A 349 12.36 24.63 1.49
N GLY A 350 13.12 23.69 2.06
CA GLY A 350 13.26 23.52 3.51
C GLY A 350 12.03 22.92 4.18
N PHE A 351 11.18 22.20 3.43
CA PHE A 351 9.99 21.54 3.99
C PHE A 351 10.31 20.21 4.68
N LEU A 352 11.50 19.66 4.45
CA LEU A 352 11.93 18.39 5.03
C LEU A 352 12.83 18.63 6.25
N PRO A 353 12.72 17.80 7.33
CA PRO A 353 13.63 17.87 8.46
C PRO A 353 15.10 17.81 8.03
N ALA A 354 15.90 18.75 8.51
CA ALA A 354 17.33 18.84 8.17
C ALA A 354 18.09 17.59 8.68
N GLY A 355 18.93 17.00 7.83
CA GLY A 355 19.78 15.87 8.20
C GLY A 355 19.11 14.50 8.32
N ASP A 356 17.77 14.42 8.35
CA ASP A 356 17.06 13.13 8.40
C ASP A 356 17.03 12.44 7.02
N LYS A 357 18.00 11.55 6.79
CA LYS A 357 18.10 10.78 5.55
C LYS A 357 17.04 9.69 5.44
N MET A 358 16.60 9.10 6.55
CA MET A 358 15.54 8.08 6.55
C MET A 358 14.20 8.71 6.13
N PHE A 359 13.90 9.91 6.61
CA PHE A 359 12.70 10.65 6.22
C PHE A 359 12.68 10.90 4.71
N ARG A 360 13.79 11.44 4.15
CA ARG A 360 13.93 11.64 2.70
C ARG A 360 13.79 10.34 1.92
N PHE A 361 14.44 9.28 2.40
CA PHE A 361 14.36 7.95 1.77
C PHE A 361 12.93 7.43 1.73
N VAL A 362 12.18 7.49 2.83
CA VAL A 362 10.78 7.04 2.88
C VAL A 362 9.90 7.82 1.90
N LEU A 363 10.07 9.14 1.80
CA LEU A 363 9.32 9.96 0.85
C LEU A 363 9.58 9.58 -0.61
N LEU A 364 10.85 9.35 -0.97
CA LEU A 364 11.24 8.86 -2.29
C LEU A 364 10.70 7.46 -2.55
N LEU A 365 10.80 6.60 -1.54
CA LEU A 365 10.38 5.21 -1.61
C LEU A 365 8.90 5.11 -1.97
N GLN A 366 8.03 5.92 -1.35
CA GLN A 366 6.59 5.96 -1.63
C GLN A 366 6.24 6.14 -3.12
N HIS A 367 7.06 6.88 -3.89
CA HIS A 367 6.84 7.10 -5.32
C HIS A 367 7.30 5.94 -6.21
N SER A 368 8.26 5.13 -5.73
CA SER A 368 8.77 3.94 -6.43
C SER A 368 7.95 2.67 -6.21
N MET A 369 6.91 2.75 -5.37
CA MET A 369 6.11 1.57 -5.01
C MET A 369 5.22 1.09 -6.16
N PRO A 370 5.02 -0.24 -6.29
CA PRO A 370 4.05 -0.81 -7.21
C PRO A 370 2.63 -0.35 -6.87
N SER A 371 1.67 -0.65 -7.74
CA SER A 371 0.26 -0.34 -7.55
C SER A 371 -0.28 -0.89 -6.22
N SER A 372 -1.21 -0.16 -5.64
CA SER A 372 -1.81 -0.53 -4.35
C SER A 372 -2.60 -1.83 -4.43
N ILE A 373 -2.22 -2.80 -3.59
CA ILE A 373 -2.99 -4.04 -3.38
C ILE A 373 -4.41 -3.71 -2.91
N LEU A 374 -4.57 -2.69 -2.05
CA LEU A 374 -5.88 -2.25 -1.58
C LEU A 374 -6.74 -1.64 -2.71
N ALA A 375 -6.13 -0.93 -3.67
CA ALA A 375 -6.86 -0.46 -4.85
C ALA A 375 -7.35 -1.63 -5.73
N GLY A 376 -6.57 -2.71 -5.84
CA GLY A 376 -7.03 -3.93 -6.50
C GLY A 376 -8.16 -4.64 -5.75
N ALA A 377 -8.14 -4.63 -4.42
CA ALA A 377 -9.26 -5.14 -3.62
C ALA A 377 -10.54 -4.32 -3.86
N VAL A 378 -10.44 -2.99 -3.95
CA VAL A 378 -11.58 -2.13 -4.32
C VAL A 378 -12.06 -2.42 -5.74
N ALA A 379 -11.15 -2.66 -6.69
CA ALA A 379 -11.51 -3.07 -8.05
C ALA A 379 -12.30 -4.39 -8.06
N ASN A 380 -11.91 -5.35 -7.20
CA ASN A 380 -12.65 -6.60 -7.01
C ASN A 380 -14.07 -6.36 -6.49
N LEU A 381 -14.26 -5.49 -5.50
CA LEU A 381 -15.58 -5.12 -4.99
C LEU A 381 -16.45 -4.41 -6.04
N ARG A 382 -15.83 -3.80 -7.05
CA ARG A 382 -16.50 -3.06 -8.11
C ARG A 382 -16.74 -3.90 -9.37
N GLY A 383 -16.31 -5.16 -9.40
CA GLY A 383 -16.54 -6.09 -10.53
C GLY A 383 -15.42 -6.13 -11.58
N CYS A 384 -14.27 -5.48 -11.36
CA CYS A 384 -13.09 -5.57 -12.25
C CYS A 384 -11.88 -6.21 -11.55
N GLY A 385 -12.16 -7.18 -10.66
CA GLY A 385 -11.16 -7.84 -9.83
C GLY A 385 -10.17 -8.69 -10.60
N ARG A 386 -10.63 -9.37 -11.66
CA ARG A 386 -9.81 -10.25 -12.50
C ARG A 386 -8.71 -9.46 -13.21
N GLU A 387 -9.07 -8.33 -13.81
CA GLU A 387 -8.13 -7.45 -14.51
C GLU A 387 -7.16 -6.78 -13.54
N ALA A 388 -7.66 -6.33 -12.38
CA ALA A 388 -6.82 -5.76 -11.34
C ALA A 388 -5.83 -6.79 -10.78
N ALA A 389 -6.24 -8.04 -10.55
CA ALA A 389 -5.37 -9.12 -10.10
C ALA A 389 -4.27 -9.43 -11.12
N ALA A 390 -4.60 -9.49 -12.41
CA ALA A 390 -3.63 -9.70 -13.48
C ALA A 390 -2.57 -8.59 -13.54
N VAL A 391 -2.99 -7.31 -13.43
CA VAL A 391 -2.08 -6.17 -13.37
C VAL A 391 -1.21 -6.23 -12.12
N LEU A 392 -1.80 -6.50 -10.96
CA LEU A 392 -1.08 -6.62 -9.70
C LEU A 392 -0.04 -7.75 -9.73
N PHE A 393 -0.37 -8.90 -10.32
CA PHE A 393 0.56 -10.01 -10.48
C PHE A 393 1.84 -9.57 -11.23
N TRP A 394 1.67 -9.05 -12.45
CA TRP A 394 2.82 -8.67 -13.28
C TRP A 394 3.59 -7.49 -12.71
N ILE A 395 2.89 -6.47 -12.19
CA ILE A 395 3.58 -5.29 -11.67
C ILE A 395 4.42 -5.63 -10.44
N HIS A 396 3.97 -6.53 -9.55
CA HIS A 396 4.77 -6.92 -8.40
C HIS A 396 6.02 -7.74 -8.80
N ILE A 397 5.96 -8.51 -9.88
CA ILE A 397 7.12 -9.22 -10.46
C ILE A 397 8.13 -8.24 -11.09
N PHE A 398 7.68 -7.23 -11.81
CA PHE A 398 8.60 -6.25 -12.41
C PHE A 398 9.09 -5.20 -11.39
N ALA A 399 8.29 -4.91 -10.36
CA ALA A 399 8.65 -3.99 -9.29
C ALA A 399 9.90 -4.44 -8.54
N VAL A 400 10.19 -5.73 -8.49
CA VAL A 400 11.41 -6.29 -7.92
C VAL A 400 12.65 -5.61 -8.47
N PHE A 401 12.77 -5.62 -9.80
CA PHE A 401 13.93 -5.10 -10.51
C PHE A 401 13.90 -3.58 -10.53
N SER A 402 12.73 -2.98 -10.74
CA SER A 402 12.58 -1.52 -10.76
C SER A 402 12.89 -0.91 -9.39
N MET A 403 12.30 -1.41 -8.30
CA MET A 403 12.57 -0.91 -6.96
C MET A 403 14.04 -1.08 -6.57
N ALA A 404 14.69 -2.19 -6.95
CA ALA A 404 16.13 -2.35 -6.75
C ALA A 404 16.92 -1.20 -7.38
N ALA A 405 16.65 -0.89 -8.66
CA ALA A 405 17.31 0.20 -9.36
C ALA A 405 17.03 1.56 -8.71
N TRP A 406 15.78 1.84 -8.34
CA TRP A 406 15.40 3.09 -7.67
C TRP A 406 16.03 3.23 -6.29
N ILE A 407 16.07 2.17 -5.48
CA ILE A 407 16.70 2.19 -4.15
C ILE A 407 18.20 2.47 -4.27
N VAL A 408 18.91 1.82 -5.20
CA VAL A 408 20.33 2.13 -5.47
C VAL A 408 20.49 3.61 -5.79
N LEU A 409 19.65 4.15 -6.68
CA LEU A 409 19.69 5.57 -7.04
C LEU A 409 19.40 6.47 -5.83
N PHE A 410 18.38 6.16 -5.03
CA PHE A 410 18.02 6.95 -3.85
C PHE A 410 19.12 6.94 -2.80
N LEU A 411 19.75 5.79 -2.55
CA LEU A 411 20.88 5.70 -1.62
C LEU A 411 22.06 6.54 -2.11
N LYS A 412 22.41 6.48 -3.40
CA LYS A 412 23.45 7.34 -4.02
C LYS A 412 23.15 8.85 -3.96
N ILE A 413 21.88 9.23 -3.92
CA ILE A 413 21.49 10.65 -3.83
C ILE A 413 21.57 11.15 -2.39
N LEU A 414 21.35 10.26 -1.41
CA LEU A 414 21.27 10.59 0.02
C LEU A 414 22.61 10.46 0.76
N PHE A 415 23.49 9.60 0.28
CA PHE A 415 24.83 9.34 0.81
C PHE A 415 25.85 9.64 -0.28
#